data_AF-A0A1Y4CTS2-F1
#
_entry.id   AF-A0A1Y4CTS2-F1
#
_cell.length_a   1.000
_cell.length_b   1.000
_cell.length_c   1.000
_cell.angle_alpha   90.00
_cell.angle_beta   90.00
_cell.angle_gamma   90.00
#
_symmetry.space_group_name_H-M   'P 1'
#
loop_
_entity.id
_entity.type
_entity.pdbx_description
1 polymer ?
#
loop_
_entity_poly.entity_id
_entity_poly.type
_entity_poly.pdbx_seq_one_letter_code
_entity_poly.pdbx_strand_id
1 'polypeptide(L)'
;MQYRSTYASYPESLAALFQHEKDNIDLFCRQTGVTCRCKLGFIIIKTAAESWALHQSALDDTILLYHKNTQDIPARPKAAIYEQYARYHIQDFYVESICYALGYVYLHELCTARKEIPFEQLPPVMQEFLTYTKRRMERPDRNMRRHKRRALLKQQKNAEKARDAQRIEELIASLFPDSV
;
A
#
# COMPACT_ATOMS: atom_id res chain seq x y z
N MET A 1 -14.44 5.07 -15.97
CA MET A 1 -13.95 3.92 -15.18
C MET A 1 -14.39 4.10 -13.73
N GLN A 2 -14.84 3.06 -13.04
CA GLN A 2 -15.20 3.21 -11.62
C GLN A 2 -14.02 2.80 -10.75
N TYR A 3 -13.35 3.78 -10.12
CA TYR A 3 -12.49 3.55 -8.96
C TYR A 3 -13.39 3.11 -7.79
N ARG A 4 -13.98 1.91 -7.87
CA ARG A 4 -14.90 1.40 -6.85
C ARG A 4 -14.14 0.73 -5.71
N SER A 5 -14.76 0.87 -4.55
CA SER A 5 -14.33 0.44 -3.24
C SER A 5 -14.40 -1.07 -3.08
N THR A 6 -13.28 -1.64 -2.64
CA THR A 6 -13.13 -2.97 -2.01
C THR A 6 -13.58 -4.15 -2.88
N TYR A 7 -12.59 -4.92 -3.34
CA TYR A 7 -12.82 -6.29 -3.78
C TYR A 7 -13.62 -7.05 -2.72
N ALA A 8 -14.59 -7.86 -3.15
CA ALA A 8 -15.39 -8.69 -2.24
C ALA A 8 -14.48 -9.64 -1.41
N SER A 9 -13.42 -10.14 -2.06
CA SER A 9 -12.22 -10.73 -1.47
C SER A 9 -11.02 -10.11 -2.18
N TYR A 10 -9.95 -9.73 -1.46
CA TYR A 10 -8.74 -9.25 -2.13
C TYR A 10 -8.21 -10.37 -3.02
N PRO A 11 -7.97 -10.15 -4.33
CA PRO A 11 -7.52 -11.20 -5.21
C PRO A 11 -6.25 -11.88 -4.67
N GLU A 12 -6.21 -13.20 -4.78
CA GLU A 12 -5.21 -14.07 -4.14
C GLU A 12 -3.77 -13.80 -4.61
N SER A 13 -3.59 -13.18 -5.77
CA SER A 13 -2.28 -12.75 -6.25
C SER A 13 -2.32 -11.45 -7.03
N LEU A 14 -1.17 -10.78 -7.08
CA LEU A 14 -0.93 -9.60 -7.92
C LEU A 14 -1.23 -9.84 -9.40
N ALA A 15 -0.98 -11.05 -9.90
CA ALA A 15 -1.29 -11.43 -11.28
C ALA A 15 -2.80 -11.56 -11.51
N ALA A 16 -3.54 -12.17 -10.58
CA ALA A 16 -5.00 -12.22 -10.63
C ALA A 16 -5.60 -10.81 -10.58
N LEU A 17 -5.03 -9.94 -9.73
CA LEU A 17 -5.44 -8.55 -9.65
C LEU A 17 -5.24 -7.81 -10.99
N PHE A 18 -4.08 -8.02 -11.63
CA PHE A 18 -3.79 -7.46 -12.96
C PHE A 18 -4.78 -7.91 -14.01
N GLN A 19 -5.12 -9.20 -14.02
CA GLN A 19 -6.08 -9.73 -14.99
C GLN A 19 -7.49 -9.20 -14.73
N HIS A 20 -7.90 -9.09 -13.47
CA HIS A 20 -9.21 -8.56 -13.09
C HIS A 20 -9.36 -7.08 -13.48
N GLU A 21 -8.30 -6.28 -13.38
CA GLU A 21 -8.32 -4.85 -13.70
C GLU A 21 -7.90 -4.54 -15.14
N LYS A 22 -7.66 -5.56 -15.97
CA LYS A 22 -6.99 -5.42 -17.26
C LYS A 22 -7.60 -4.34 -18.15
N ASP A 23 -8.92 -4.31 -18.31
CA ASP A 23 -9.57 -3.32 -19.19
C ASP A 23 -9.40 -1.89 -18.70
N ASN A 24 -9.42 -1.68 -17.37
CA ASN A 24 -9.20 -0.37 -16.76
C ASN A 24 -7.73 0.03 -16.86
N ILE A 25 -6.80 -0.92 -16.69
CA ILE A 25 -5.36 -0.71 -16.88
C ILE A 25 -5.08 -0.31 -18.33
N ASP A 26 -5.63 -1.05 -19.30
CA ASP A 26 -5.43 -0.80 -20.72
C ASP A 26 -6.04 0.54 -21.15
N LEU A 27 -7.20 0.92 -20.59
CA LEU A 27 -7.77 2.26 -20.77
C LEU A 27 -6.87 3.35 -20.19
N PHE A 28 -6.39 3.16 -18.95
CA PHE A 28 -5.50 4.11 -18.29
C PHE A 28 -4.23 4.34 -19.12
N CYS A 29 -3.58 3.25 -19.53
CA CYS A 29 -2.35 3.30 -20.31
C CYS A 29 -2.54 4.03 -21.64
N ARG A 30 -3.65 3.77 -22.35
CA ARG A 30 -3.98 4.47 -23.61
C ARG A 30 -4.17 5.97 -23.45
N GLN A 31 -4.79 6.42 -22.36
CA GLN A 31 -5.08 7.84 -22.15
C GLN A 31 -3.90 8.65 -21.61
N THR A 32 -2.96 8.00 -20.90
CA THR A 32 -1.89 8.69 -20.16
C THR A 32 -0.51 8.48 -20.76
N GLY A 33 -0.33 7.50 -21.64
CA GLY A 33 0.98 7.09 -22.14
C GLY A 33 1.81 6.27 -21.15
N VAL A 34 1.29 6.03 -19.93
CA VAL A 34 1.91 5.11 -18.97
C VAL A 34 1.84 3.69 -19.54
N THR A 35 2.89 2.91 -19.34
CA THR A 35 2.91 1.49 -19.68
C THR A 35 2.84 0.65 -18.42
N CYS A 36 2.05 -0.42 -18.45
CA CYS A 36 1.86 -1.33 -17.33
C CYS A 36 1.86 -2.78 -17.84
N ARG A 37 2.72 -3.63 -17.27
CA ARG A 37 2.82 -5.04 -17.69
C ARG A 37 3.11 -5.97 -16.51
N CYS A 38 2.42 -7.09 -16.45
CA CYS A 38 2.71 -8.17 -15.50
C CYS A 38 3.83 -9.08 -16.06
N LYS A 39 4.88 -9.31 -15.28
CA LYS A 39 5.98 -10.23 -15.62
C LYS A 39 6.61 -10.81 -14.36
N LEU A 40 6.70 -12.14 -14.28
CA LEU A 40 7.42 -12.88 -13.22
C LEU A 40 7.01 -12.48 -11.78
N GLY A 41 5.71 -12.29 -11.53
CA GLY A 41 5.22 -11.88 -10.20
C GLY A 41 5.39 -10.40 -9.87
N PHE A 42 5.81 -9.58 -10.84
CA PHE A 42 5.86 -8.13 -10.74
C PHE A 42 4.90 -7.48 -11.73
N ILE A 43 4.36 -6.33 -11.36
CA ILE A 43 3.76 -5.42 -12.33
C ILE A 43 4.74 -4.27 -12.55
N ILE A 44 5.34 -4.24 -13.74
CA ILE A 44 6.27 -3.19 -14.14
C ILE A 44 5.45 -2.05 -14.71
N ILE A 45 5.60 -0.88 -14.10
CA ILE A 45 4.99 0.37 -14.53
C ILE A 45 6.11 1.27 -15.07
N LYS A 46 5.94 1.87 -16.24
CA LYS A 46 6.90 2.84 -16.76
C LYS A 46 6.20 4.06 -17.30
N THR A 47 6.81 5.20 -17.05
CA THR A 47 6.46 6.47 -17.64
C THR A 47 7.53 6.90 -18.64
N ALA A 48 7.52 8.15 -19.11
CA ALA A 48 8.56 8.65 -20.00
C ALA A 48 9.90 8.79 -19.27
N ALA A 49 9.87 9.16 -17.98
CA ALA A 49 11.07 9.42 -17.18
C ALA A 49 11.40 8.32 -16.15
N GLU A 50 10.40 7.59 -15.66
CA GLU A 50 10.55 6.76 -14.46
C GLU A 50 10.15 5.30 -14.70
N SER A 51 10.67 4.41 -13.85
CA SER A 51 10.30 3.00 -13.83
C SER A 51 9.98 2.55 -12.41
N TRP A 52 8.84 1.90 -12.29
CA TRP A 52 8.23 1.47 -11.04
C TRP A 52 7.87 -0.01 -11.13
N ALA A 53 7.72 -0.65 -9.98
CA ALA A 53 7.27 -2.02 -9.88
C ALA A 53 6.32 -2.21 -8.70
N LEU A 54 5.20 -2.89 -8.93
CA LEU A 54 4.44 -3.50 -7.84
C LEU A 54 4.95 -4.93 -7.63
N HIS A 55 5.05 -5.31 -6.37
CA HIS A 55 5.41 -6.67 -5.96
C HIS A 55 4.59 -7.07 -4.74
N GLN A 56 4.19 -8.34 -4.68
CA GLN A 56 3.49 -8.91 -3.53
C GLN A 56 4.49 -9.60 -2.62
N SER A 57 4.67 -9.02 -1.42
CA SER A 57 5.53 -9.53 -0.35
C SER A 57 5.22 -10.98 -0.04
N ALA A 58 6.23 -11.84 0.00
CA ALA A 58 6.08 -13.24 0.40
C ALA A 58 5.88 -13.40 1.92
N LEU A 59 6.17 -12.35 2.70
CA LEU A 59 6.08 -12.39 4.16
C LEU A 59 4.64 -12.28 4.67
N ASP A 60 3.83 -11.44 4.02
CA ASP A 60 2.51 -11.05 4.53
C ASP A 60 1.51 -10.71 3.41
N ASP A 61 1.80 -11.07 2.17
CA ASP A 61 1.01 -10.80 0.96
C ASP A 61 0.74 -9.32 0.68
N THR A 62 1.44 -8.40 1.36
CA THR A 62 1.28 -6.97 1.12
C THR A 62 1.79 -6.61 -0.28
N ILE A 63 0.97 -5.88 -1.06
CA ILE A 63 1.44 -5.29 -2.30
C ILE A 63 2.23 -4.01 -2.01
N LEU A 64 3.48 -4.01 -2.43
CA LEU A 64 4.48 -2.97 -2.23
C LEU A 64 4.77 -2.26 -3.56
N LEU A 65 4.97 -0.94 -3.50
CA LEU A 65 5.39 -0.13 -4.63
C LEU A 65 6.88 0.19 -4.51
N TYR A 66 7.62 -0.19 -5.54
CA TYR A 66 9.04 0.05 -5.69
C TYR A 66 9.28 1.07 -6.81
N HIS A 67 10.19 2.00 -6.57
CA HIS A 67 10.62 2.96 -7.57
C HIS A 67 12.13 2.81 -7.86
N LYS A 68 12.48 2.89 -9.15
CA LYS A 68 13.86 2.72 -9.63
C LYS A 68 14.62 4.04 -9.53
N ASN A 69 15.93 3.97 -9.28
CA ASN A 69 16.87 5.12 -9.35
C ASN A 69 16.63 6.22 -8.30
N THR A 70 16.72 5.87 -7.03
CA THR A 70 16.67 6.86 -5.94
C THR A 70 17.81 6.63 -4.97
N GLN A 71 19.03 6.66 -5.50
CA GLN A 71 20.25 6.52 -4.69
C GLN A 71 20.30 7.53 -3.54
N ASP A 72 19.62 8.67 -3.69
CA ASP A 72 19.57 9.74 -2.70
C ASP A 72 18.40 9.67 -1.71
N ILE A 73 17.50 8.66 -1.84
CA ILE A 73 16.39 8.51 -0.90
C ILE A 73 16.86 7.67 0.29
N PRO A 74 16.79 8.19 1.53
CA PRO A 74 17.23 7.47 2.71
C PRO A 74 16.44 6.16 2.86
N ALA A 75 17.19 5.07 3.05
CA ALA A 75 16.63 3.75 3.23
C ALA A 75 15.68 3.72 4.43
N ARG A 76 14.52 3.11 4.22
CA ARG A 76 13.46 3.08 5.22
C ARG A 76 13.78 2.06 6.31
N PRO A 77 13.52 2.35 7.60
CA PRO A 77 13.68 1.35 8.66
C PRO A 77 12.85 0.07 8.42
N LYS A 78 11.66 0.22 7.80
CA LYS A 78 10.80 -0.91 7.42
C LYS A 78 11.23 -1.61 6.12
N ALA A 79 12.06 -0.99 5.30
CA ALA A 79 12.62 -1.65 4.11
C ALA A 79 13.62 -2.75 4.50
N ALA A 80 14.08 -2.78 5.76
CA ALA A 80 14.84 -3.91 6.29
C ALA A 80 13.98 -5.16 6.54
N ILE A 81 12.65 -5.01 6.63
CA ILE A 81 11.73 -6.11 6.92
C ILE A 81 11.27 -6.77 5.61
N TYR A 82 11.09 -6.00 4.55
CA TYR A 82 10.60 -6.47 3.25
C TYR A 82 11.74 -6.76 2.26
N GLU A 83 11.41 -7.48 1.17
CA GLU A 83 12.37 -7.86 0.14
C GLU A 83 13.02 -6.63 -0.52
N GLN A 84 14.33 -6.66 -0.67
CA GLN A 84 15.06 -5.59 -1.34
C GLN A 84 15.41 -5.98 -2.76
N TYR A 85 15.12 -5.10 -3.72
CA TYR A 85 15.50 -5.28 -5.11
C TYR A 85 16.61 -4.31 -5.48
N ALA A 86 17.69 -4.83 -6.07
CA ALA A 86 18.83 -4.03 -6.46
C ALA A 86 18.39 -2.83 -7.32
N ARG A 87 18.81 -1.61 -6.94
CA ARG A 87 18.50 -0.33 -7.61
C ARG A 87 17.04 0.15 -7.48
N TYR A 88 16.24 -0.52 -6.67
CA TYR A 88 14.87 -0.13 -6.34
C TYR A 88 14.74 0.15 -4.84
N HIS A 89 13.90 1.11 -4.49
CA HIS A 89 13.57 1.42 -3.10
C HIS A 89 12.06 1.27 -2.88
N ILE A 90 11.67 0.92 -1.66
CA ILE A 90 10.27 0.82 -1.25
C ILE A 90 9.75 2.22 -0.95
N GLN A 91 8.71 2.64 -1.67
CA GLN A 91 8.04 3.91 -1.42
C GLN A 91 6.84 3.74 -0.49
N ASP A 92 6.53 4.79 0.26
CA ASP A 92 5.31 4.84 1.06
C ASP A 92 4.09 4.88 0.18
N PHE A 93 3.45 3.74 0.00
CA PHE A 93 2.28 3.64 -0.84
C PHE A 93 1.34 2.56 -0.37
N TYR A 94 0.04 2.87 -0.35
CA TYR A 94 -0.99 1.89 -0.05
C TYR A 94 -1.70 1.52 -1.35
N VAL A 95 -1.47 0.29 -1.79
CA VAL A 95 -2.04 -0.21 -3.04
C VAL A 95 -3.46 -0.71 -2.79
N GLU A 96 -4.43 0.13 -3.12
CA GLU A 96 -5.85 -0.28 -3.14
C GLU A 96 -6.23 -1.01 -4.41
N SER A 97 -5.62 -0.63 -5.53
CA SER A 97 -5.77 -1.22 -6.85
C SER A 97 -4.56 -0.90 -7.70
N ILE A 98 -4.41 -1.60 -8.83
CA ILE A 98 -3.31 -1.32 -9.76
C ILE A 98 -3.54 0.05 -10.39
N CYS A 99 -4.78 0.35 -10.78
CA CYS A 99 -5.09 1.67 -11.32
C CYS A 99 -4.84 2.82 -10.33
N TYR A 100 -5.01 2.59 -9.02
CA TYR A 100 -4.64 3.56 -8.00
C TYR A 100 -3.12 3.82 -8.00
N ALA A 101 -2.32 2.75 -8.14
CA ALA A 101 -0.87 2.86 -8.31
C ALA A 101 -0.50 3.62 -9.60
N LEU A 102 -1.17 3.36 -10.71
CA LEU A 102 -0.94 4.06 -11.97
C LEU A 102 -1.23 5.56 -11.86
N GLY A 103 -2.35 5.93 -11.22
CA GLY A 103 -2.70 7.33 -10.96
C GLY A 103 -1.66 8.03 -10.10
N TYR A 104 -1.17 7.38 -9.04
CA TYR A 104 -0.09 7.90 -8.22
C TYR A 104 1.21 8.11 -9.01
N VAL A 105 1.64 7.12 -9.78
CA VAL A 105 2.87 7.19 -10.59
C VAL A 105 2.79 8.31 -11.63
N TYR A 106 1.63 8.48 -12.28
CA TYR A 106 1.42 9.57 -13.23
C TYR A 106 1.53 10.95 -12.55
N LEU A 107 0.91 11.14 -11.40
CA LEU A 107 1.02 12.41 -10.64
C LEU A 107 2.45 12.65 -10.15
N HIS A 108 3.14 11.59 -9.71
CA HIS A 108 4.54 11.69 -9.31
C HIS A 108 5.39 12.23 -10.45
N GLU A 109 5.26 11.68 -11.66
CA GLU A 109 5.97 12.16 -12.84
C GLU A 109 5.65 13.64 -13.17
N LEU A 110 4.38 14.04 -13.11
CA LEU A 110 4.02 15.45 -13.34
C LEU A 110 4.67 16.38 -12.32
N CYS A 111 4.68 15.99 -11.05
CA CYS A 111 5.30 16.74 -9.96
C CYS A 111 6.83 16.81 -10.12
N THR A 112 7.50 15.69 -10.42
CA THR A 112 8.96 15.66 -10.59
C THR A 112 9.38 16.46 -11.83
N ALA A 113 8.58 16.44 -12.89
CA ALA A 113 8.78 17.24 -14.10
C ALA A 113 8.32 18.71 -13.94
N ARG A 114 7.73 19.10 -12.80
CA ARG A 114 7.17 20.45 -12.55
C ARG A 114 6.18 20.89 -13.63
N LYS A 115 5.38 19.96 -14.14
CA LYS A 115 4.36 20.24 -15.17
C LYS A 115 3.06 20.65 -14.50
N GLU A 116 2.62 21.87 -14.80
CA GLU A 116 1.31 22.37 -14.38
C GLU A 116 0.30 22.13 -15.50
N ILE A 117 -0.68 21.27 -15.25
CA ILE A 117 -1.76 20.94 -16.18
C ILE A 117 -3.09 21.25 -15.49
N PRO A 118 -3.93 22.13 -16.05
CA PRO A 118 -5.27 22.37 -15.52
C PRO A 118 -6.09 21.08 -15.42
N PHE A 119 -6.97 20.98 -14.42
CA PHE A 119 -7.74 19.76 -14.17
C PHE A 119 -8.55 19.31 -15.39
N GLU A 120 -9.14 20.26 -16.12
CA GLU A 120 -9.97 20.05 -17.30
C GLU A 120 -9.18 19.49 -18.49
N GLN A 121 -7.87 19.73 -18.50
CA GLN A 121 -6.94 19.26 -19.55
C GLN A 121 -6.29 17.92 -19.19
N LEU A 122 -6.49 17.42 -17.97
CA LEU A 122 -5.99 16.11 -17.59
C LEU A 122 -6.73 15.01 -18.38
N PRO A 123 -6.08 13.86 -18.64
CA PRO A 123 -6.75 12.70 -19.18
C PRO A 123 -8.00 12.34 -18.35
N PRO A 124 -9.14 11.97 -18.98
CA PRO A 124 -10.39 11.68 -18.26
C PRO A 124 -10.22 10.70 -17.09
N VAL A 125 -9.39 9.67 -17.26
CA VAL A 125 -9.09 8.69 -16.20
C VAL A 125 -8.41 9.31 -14.97
N MET A 126 -7.63 10.38 -15.16
CA MET A 126 -6.98 11.13 -14.09
C MET A 126 -7.93 12.11 -13.41
N GLN A 127 -8.86 12.70 -14.17
CA GLN A 127 -9.95 13.50 -13.60
C GLN A 127 -10.83 12.63 -12.68
N GLU A 128 -11.20 11.43 -13.14
CA GLU A 128 -11.92 10.44 -12.34
C GLU A 128 -11.12 10.03 -11.08
N PHE A 129 -9.82 9.75 -11.22
CA PHE A 129 -8.92 9.40 -10.12
C PHE A 129 -8.85 10.47 -9.04
N LEU A 130 -8.62 11.73 -9.44
CA LEU A 130 -8.50 12.86 -8.52
C LEU A 130 -9.83 13.13 -7.82
N THR A 131 -10.95 13.07 -8.57
CA THR A 131 -12.29 13.20 -8.00
C THR A 131 -12.57 12.11 -6.96
N TYR A 132 -12.22 10.86 -7.28
CA TYR A 132 -12.32 9.74 -6.35
C TYR A 132 -11.49 9.96 -5.09
N THR A 133 -10.23 10.36 -5.25
CA THR A 133 -9.29 10.54 -4.13
C THR A 133 -9.71 11.70 -3.24
N LYS A 134 -10.17 12.81 -3.82
CA LYS A 134 -10.74 13.95 -3.08
C LYS A 134 -11.94 13.53 -2.23
N ARG A 135 -12.93 12.85 -2.83
CA ARG A 135 -14.11 12.33 -2.11
C ARG A 135 -13.72 11.35 -1.00
N ARG A 136 -12.63 10.60 -1.17
CA ARG A 136 -12.13 9.67 -0.17
C ARG A 136 -11.45 10.39 1.00
N MET A 137 -10.71 11.46 0.74
CA MET A 137 -10.11 12.31 1.78
C MET A 137 -11.16 13.09 2.58
N GLU A 138 -12.28 13.46 1.95
CA GLU A 138 -13.43 14.10 2.61
C GLU A 138 -14.21 13.15 3.53
N ARG A 139 -14.00 11.83 3.42
CA ARG A 139 -14.58 10.85 4.35
C ARG A 139 -13.70 10.73 5.60
N PRO A 140 -14.28 10.56 6.81
CA PRO A 140 -13.50 10.45 8.04
C PRO A 140 -12.47 9.33 7.94
N ASP A 141 -11.22 9.69 8.28
CA ASP A 141 -10.00 9.01 7.84
C ASP A 141 -9.97 7.52 8.21
N ARG A 142 -9.78 6.66 7.20
CA ARG A 142 -9.57 5.21 7.38
C ARG A 142 -8.26 4.93 8.12
N ASN A 143 -7.27 5.83 8.08
CA ASN A 143 -6.04 5.72 8.86
C ASN A 143 -6.31 5.87 10.35
N MET A 144 -7.31 6.67 10.77
CA MET A 144 -7.78 6.67 12.15
C MET A 144 -8.30 5.29 12.57
N ARG A 145 -8.93 4.52 11.68
CA ARG A 145 -9.39 3.14 11.97
C ARG A 145 -8.24 2.15 12.08
N ARG A 146 -7.22 2.23 11.21
CA ARG A 146 -6.01 1.37 11.29
C ARG A 146 -5.17 1.70 12.53
N HIS A 147 -5.05 2.98 12.88
CA HIS A 147 -4.33 3.43 14.07
C HIS A 147 -5.10 3.08 15.36
N LYS A 148 -6.42 3.28 15.39
CA LYS A 148 -7.31 2.81 16.48
C LYS A 148 -7.26 1.28 16.61
N ARG A 149 -7.33 0.53 15.52
CA ARG A 149 -7.24 -0.94 15.54
C ARG A 149 -5.90 -1.42 16.09
N ARG A 150 -4.78 -0.79 15.69
CA ARG A 150 -3.45 -1.09 16.25
C ARG A 150 -3.36 -0.72 17.73
N ALA A 151 -3.91 0.41 18.15
CA ALA A 151 -3.95 0.82 19.55
C ALA A 151 -4.78 -0.16 20.39
N LEU A 152 -5.97 -0.54 19.92
CA LEU A 152 -6.84 -1.53 20.55
C LEU A 152 -6.18 -2.90 20.68
N LEU A 153 -5.56 -3.41 19.60
CA LEU A 153 -4.84 -4.69 19.64
C LEU A 153 -3.64 -4.66 20.60
N LYS A 154 -2.93 -3.53 20.67
CA LYS A 154 -1.83 -3.33 21.64
C LYS A 154 -2.36 -3.31 23.08
N GLN A 155 -3.50 -2.66 23.31
CA GLN A 155 -4.13 -2.57 24.63
C GLN A 155 -4.69 -3.92 25.11
N GLN A 156 -5.32 -4.69 24.22
CA GLN A 156 -5.77 -6.06 24.50
C GLN A 156 -4.60 -6.98 24.84
N LYS A 157 -3.52 -6.95 24.05
CA LYS A 157 -2.32 -7.76 24.29
C LYS A 157 -1.62 -7.42 25.61
N ASN A 158 -1.63 -6.14 26.01
CA ASN A 158 -1.09 -5.71 27.29
C ASN A 158 -1.99 -6.15 28.46
N ALA A 159 -3.32 -6.07 28.31
CA ALA A 159 -4.27 -6.54 29.32
C ALA A 159 -4.21 -8.06 29.52
N GLU A 160 -4.03 -8.81 28.43
CA GLU A 160 -3.85 -10.26 28.44
C GLU A 160 -2.57 -10.65 29.17
N LYS A 161 -1.44 -10.00 28.85
CA LYS A 161 -0.18 -10.18 29.59
C LYS A 161 -0.29 -9.85 31.09
N ALA A 162 -1.04 -8.80 31.44
CA ALA A 162 -1.24 -8.44 32.84
C ALA A 162 -2.07 -9.49 33.60
N ARG A 163 -3.10 -10.05 32.96
CA ARG A 163 -3.89 -11.15 33.51
C ARG A 163 -3.08 -12.44 33.66
N ASP A 164 -2.25 -12.76 32.66
CA ASP A 164 -1.38 -13.93 32.73
C ASP A 164 -0.33 -13.78 33.84
N ALA A 165 0.25 -12.58 34.01
CA ALA A 165 1.17 -12.28 35.10
C ALA A 165 0.51 -12.45 36.48
N GLN A 166 -0.69 -11.90 36.66
CA GLN A 166 -1.47 -12.08 37.91
C GLN A 166 -1.80 -13.55 38.17
N ARG A 167 -2.16 -14.31 37.14
CA ARG A 167 -2.48 -15.74 37.27
C ARG A 167 -1.24 -16.56 37.63
N ILE A 168 -0.07 -16.19 37.11
CA ILE A 168 1.22 -16.79 37.48
C ILE A 168 1.57 -16.44 38.93
N GLU A 169 1.37 -15.18 39.37
CA GLU A 169 1.58 -14.78 40.77
C GLU A 169 0.65 -15.54 41.73
N GLU A 170 -0.63 -15.71 41.40
CA GLU A 170 -1.58 -16.52 42.17
C GLU A 170 -1.21 -18.00 42.20
N LEU A 171 -0.73 -18.55 41.08
CA LEU A 171 -0.20 -19.92 41.00
C LEU A 171 1.05 -20.09 41.87
N ILE A 172 1.98 -19.14 41.84
CA ILE A 172 3.18 -19.16 42.68
C ILE A 172 2.79 -19.04 44.16
N ALA A 173 1.88 -18.14 44.50
CA ALA A 173 1.38 -17.96 45.87
C ALA A 173 0.64 -19.19 46.41
N SER A 174 -0.07 -19.93 45.54
CA SER A 174 -0.74 -21.18 45.91
C SER A 174 0.20 -22.40 46.01
N LEU A 175 1.32 -22.38 45.28
CA LEU A 175 2.36 -23.42 45.35
C LEU A 175 3.33 -23.24 46.53
N PHE A 176 3.48 -22.00 47.02
CA PHE A 176 4.32 -21.66 48.18
C PHE A 176 3.53 -20.82 49.20
N PRO A 177 2.57 -21.42 49.92
CA PRO A 177 1.73 -20.68 50.89
C PRO A 177 2.51 -20.11 52.10
N ASP A 178 3.74 -20.60 52.36
CA ASP A 178 4.53 -20.27 53.55
C ASP A 178 5.88 -19.55 53.26
N SER A 179 5.99 -18.74 52.21
CA SER A 179 7.12 -17.81 52.07
C SER A 179 6.72 -16.37 52.41
N VAL A 180 6.51 -16.12 53.71
CA VAL A 180 6.62 -14.81 54.35
C VAL A 180 7.67 -14.92 55.45
#